data_AF-D0KP08-F1
#
_entry.id   AF-D0KP08-F1
#
_cell.length_a   1.000
_cell.length_b   1.000
_cell.length_c   1.000
_cell.angle_alpha   90.00
_cell.angle_beta   90.00
_cell.angle_gamma   90.00
#
_symmetry.space_group_name_H-M   'P 1'
#
loop_
_entity.id
_entity.type
_entity.pdbx_description
1 polymer ?
#
loop_
_entity_poly.entity_id
_entity_poly.type
_entity_poly.pdbx_seq_one_letter_code
_entity_poly.pdbx_strand_id
1 'polypeptide(L)'
;MWVELDLNPILDKDLDLKRQVKEEIQKEKIDSTITIDLIRSLNKDILDVNALGLEDRDYNLYIWSLIDSYFVTGNNKSYELVNELLSKRKTLHSSLFQLKVYDITKDKSILTSVSDTIFKLDEYWGEDLLALAKLSYITQDLKIVKRSTEIMLNKLEEIERQGGIKSEIDVEMGMGALKGLSLININYSKYPDILEKIKYYDDKYFVPMFEFIGNKPNIPEYLDSLQVIPMLASSKEFTVFAATKDIKYLKGTIKLYKYYQEYLNTIGITKTSLRQKLWGLIALSRIVYFIEKGKILD
;
A
#
# COMPACT_ATOMS: atom_id res chain seq x y z
N MET A 1 -0.99 -2.64 -23.96
CA MET A 1 -0.35 -3.67 -23.13
C MET A 1 -0.71 -3.35 -21.69
N TRP A 2 -1.37 -4.27 -20.98
CA TRP A 2 -1.76 -4.03 -19.59
C TRP A 2 -0.48 -3.97 -18.74
N VAL A 3 -0.31 -2.91 -17.97
CA VAL A 3 0.78 -2.83 -16.99
C VAL A 3 0.26 -3.60 -15.77
N GLU A 4 1.01 -4.58 -15.30
CA GLU A 4 0.61 -5.27 -14.07
C GLU A 4 0.89 -4.32 -12.91
N LEU A 5 -0.14 -3.98 -12.13
CA LEU A 5 0.07 -3.48 -10.77
C LEU A 5 1.00 -4.49 -10.11
N ASP A 6 2.04 -4.01 -9.43
CA ASP A 6 3.04 -4.77 -8.70
C ASP A 6 2.35 -5.86 -7.86
N LEU A 7 2.05 -6.99 -8.52
CA LEU A 7 1.35 -8.12 -7.97
C LEU A 7 2.41 -8.72 -7.11
N ASN A 8 2.26 -8.49 -5.83
CA ASN A 8 2.97 -9.16 -4.78
C ASN A 8 3.33 -10.60 -5.23
N PRO A 9 4.59 -10.87 -5.66
CA PRO A 9 4.94 -12.06 -6.45
C PRO A 9 4.91 -13.35 -5.63
N ILE A 10 4.28 -13.29 -4.46
CA ILE A 10 4.29 -14.29 -3.42
C ILE A 10 3.09 -15.23 -3.55
N LEU A 11 1.93 -14.71 -3.99
CA LEU A 11 0.71 -15.50 -4.07
C LEU A 11 0.71 -16.46 -5.26
N ASP A 12 1.32 -16.06 -6.37
CA ASP A 12 1.54 -16.96 -7.51
C ASP A 12 2.55 -18.06 -7.19
N LYS A 13 3.37 -17.87 -6.15
CA LYS A 13 4.37 -18.85 -5.69
C LYS A 13 3.89 -19.72 -4.53
N ASP A 14 2.75 -19.42 -3.92
CA ASP A 14 2.25 -20.09 -2.71
C ASP A 14 0.74 -20.39 -2.83
N LEU A 15 0.42 -21.59 -3.34
CA LEU A 15 -0.95 -22.03 -3.58
C LEU A 15 -1.77 -22.21 -2.28
N ASP A 16 -1.12 -22.58 -1.18
CA ASP A 16 -1.78 -22.72 0.12
C ASP A 16 -2.19 -21.36 0.67
N LEU A 17 -1.29 -20.38 0.57
CA LEU A 17 -1.60 -18.98 0.86
C LEU A 17 -2.76 -18.49 -0.01
N LYS A 18 -2.73 -18.74 -1.32
CA LYS A 18 -3.80 -18.38 -2.25
C LYS A 18 -5.15 -18.98 -1.86
N ARG A 19 -5.18 -20.26 -1.47
CA ARG A 19 -6.39 -20.95 -0.99
C ARG A 19 -6.93 -20.33 0.30
N GLN A 20 -6.08 -20.10 1.29
CA GLN A 20 -6.51 -19.50 2.57
C GLN A 20 -7.10 -18.10 2.37
N VAL A 21 -6.50 -17.32 1.46
CA VAL A 21 -7.00 -16.00 1.10
C VAL A 21 -8.38 -16.11 0.44
N LYS A 22 -8.58 -17.05 -0.49
CA LYS A 22 -9.89 -17.34 -1.10
C LYS A 22 -10.95 -17.63 -0.04
N GLU A 23 -10.65 -18.53 0.90
CA GLU A 23 -11.56 -18.94 1.96
C GLU A 23 -12.00 -17.77 2.85
N GLU A 24 -11.06 -16.92 3.26
CA GLU A 24 -11.37 -15.76 4.10
C GLU A 24 -12.14 -14.67 3.33
N ILE A 25 -11.82 -14.42 2.05
CA ILE A 25 -12.56 -13.47 1.21
C ILE A 25 -14.02 -13.92 1.01
N GLN A 26 -14.24 -15.22 0.78
CA GLN A 26 -15.58 -15.80 0.65
C GLN A 26 -16.35 -15.72 1.98
N LYS A 27 -15.68 -16.04 3.09
CA LYS A 27 -16.25 -16.02 4.43
C LYS A 27 -16.69 -14.62 4.86
N GLU A 28 -15.85 -13.61 4.63
CA GLU A 28 -16.15 -12.20 4.91
C GLU A 28 -17.10 -11.57 3.88
N LYS A 29 -17.47 -12.32 2.82
CA LYS A 29 -18.39 -11.90 1.76
C LYS A 29 -18.00 -10.55 1.16
N ILE A 30 -16.73 -10.44 0.77
CA ILE A 30 -16.24 -9.28 0.02
C ILE A 30 -16.85 -9.35 -1.38
N ASP A 31 -17.62 -8.33 -1.73
CA ASP A 31 -18.28 -8.20 -3.03
C ASP A 31 -17.45 -7.30 -3.95
N SER A 32 -16.88 -7.86 -5.02
CA SER A 32 -16.06 -7.11 -5.97
C SER A 32 -16.88 -6.13 -6.81
N THR A 33 -18.15 -6.42 -7.10
CA THR A 33 -19.03 -5.52 -7.86
C THR A 33 -19.31 -4.25 -7.06
N ILE A 34 -19.74 -4.39 -5.81
CA ILE A 34 -19.95 -3.27 -4.89
C ILE A 34 -18.66 -2.46 -4.75
N THR A 35 -17.51 -3.14 -4.63
CA THR A 35 -16.22 -2.46 -4.49
C THR A 35 -15.85 -1.66 -5.75
N ILE A 36 -16.06 -2.23 -6.94
CA ILE A 36 -15.78 -1.55 -8.20
C ILE A 36 -16.65 -0.30 -8.34
N ASP A 37 -17.92 -0.35 -7.94
CA ASP A 37 -18.81 0.81 -8.02
C ASP A 37 -18.44 1.90 -7.00
N LEU A 38 -17.96 1.52 -5.82
CA LEU A 38 -17.33 2.44 -4.87
C LEU A 38 -16.07 3.10 -5.47
N ILE A 39 -15.19 2.32 -6.10
CA ILE A 39 -13.98 2.85 -6.78
C ILE A 39 -14.38 3.84 -7.87
N ARG A 40 -15.37 3.51 -8.72
CA ARG A 40 -15.86 4.42 -9.78
C ARG A 40 -16.40 5.71 -9.19
N SER A 41 -17.17 5.64 -8.11
CA SER A 41 -17.75 6.79 -7.43
C SER A 41 -16.68 7.69 -6.81
N LEU A 42 -15.70 7.09 -6.12
CA LEU A 42 -14.55 7.80 -5.58
C LEU A 42 -13.70 8.45 -6.68
N ASN A 43 -13.43 7.72 -7.77
CA ASN A 43 -12.62 8.20 -8.89
C ASN A 43 -13.30 9.40 -9.56
N LYS A 44 -14.62 9.33 -9.79
CA LYS A 44 -15.41 10.47 -10.29
C LYS A 44 -15.22 11.72 -9.42
N ASP A 45 -15.33 11.58 -8.10
CA ASP A 45 -15.20 12.70 -7.15
C ASP A 45 -13.80 13.33 -7.15
N ILE A 46 -12.73 12.54 -7.32
CA ILE A 46 -11.36 13.06 -7.26
C ILE A 46 -10.88 13.60 -8.62
N LEU A 47 -11.49 13.21 -9.75
CA LEU A 47 -11.09 13.71 -11.07
C LEU A 47 -11.30 15.23 -11.23
N ASP A 48 -12.24 15.82 -10.47
CA ASP A 48 -12.52 17.25 -10.52
C ASP A 48 -11.60 18.09 -9.60
N VAL A 49 -10.68 17.46 -8.86
CA VAL A 49 -9.76 18.14 -7.95
C VAL A 49 -8.64 18.83 -8.73
N ASN A 50 -8.36 20.09 -8.41
CA ASN A 50 -7.20 20.81 -8.93
C ASN A 50 -5.88 20.29 -8.31
N ALA A 51 -5.36 19.19 -8.86
CA ALA A 51 -4.19 18.50 -8.32
C ALA A 51 -2.92 19.38 -8.24
N LEU A 52 -2.73 20.33 -9.17
CA LEU A 52 -1.54 21.20 -9.16
C LEU A 52 -1.49 22.15 -7.96
N GLY A 53 -2.64 22.42 -7.32
CA GLY A 53 -2.73 23.22 -6.10
C GLY A 53 -2.55 22.44 -4.81
N LEU A 54 -2.42 21.10 -4.86
CA LEU A 54 -2.25 20.27 -3.67
C LEU A 54 -0.83 20.40 -3.09
N GLU A 55 -0.69 20.20 -1.79
CA GLU A 55 0.63 19.99 -1.17
C GLU A 55 1.30 18.73 -1.72
N ASP A 56 2.63 18.66 -1.68
CA ASP A 56 3.41 17.57 -2.32
C ASP A 56 2.92 16.17 -1.91
N ARG A 57 2.55 16.00 -0.63
CA ARG A 57 2.09 14.71 -0.10
C ARG A 57 0.73 14.30 -0.66
N ASP A 58 -0.23 15.21 -0.63
CA ASP A 58 -1.57 14.93 -1.18
C ASP A 58 -1.50 14.80 -2.71
N TYR A 59 -0.60 15.52 -3.38
CA TYR A 59 -0.33 15.38 -4.81
C TYR A 59 0.20 13.98 -5.16
N ASN A 60 1.19 13.47 -4.42
CA ASN A 60 1.72 12.12 -4.66
C ASN A 60 0.67 11.03 -4.38
N LEU A 61 -0.07 11.14 -3.27
CA LEU A 61 -1.18 10.23 -2.98
C LEU A 61 -2.27 10.30 -4.06
N TYR A 62 -2.53 11.48 -4.61
CA TYR A 62 -3.47 11.68 -5.71
C TYR A 62 -3.04 10.91 -6.95
N ILE A 63 -1.79 11.09 -7.40
CA ILE A 63 -1.21 10.35 -8.52
C ILE A 63 -1.27 8.84 -8.28
N TRP A 64 -0.90 8.38 -7.09
CA TRP A 64 -0.99 6.96 -6.74
C TRP A 64 -2.42 6.43 -6.89
N SER A 65 -3.40 7.10 -6.27
CA SER A 65 -4.79 6.65 -6.29
C SER A 65 -5.37 6.54 -7.71
N LEU A 66 -5.00 7.46 -8.61
CA LEU A 66 -5.42 7.42 -10.02
C LEU A 66 -4.79 6.26 -10.77
N ILE A 67 -3.51 5.98 -10.55
CA ILE A 67 -2.82 4.84 -11.14
C ILE A 67 -3.47 3.53 -10.69
N ASP A 68 -3.63 3.33 -9.38
CA ASP A 68 -4.15 2.07 -8.84
C ASP A 68 -5.61 1.84 -9.27
N SER A 69 -6.44 2.89 -9.31
CA SER A 69 -7.82 2.78 -9.77
C SER A 69 -7.97 2.59 -11.28
N TYR A 70 -7.05 3.13 -12.09
CA TYR A 70 -7.00 2.86 -13.53
C TYR A 70 -6.87 1.36 -13.83
N PHE A 71 -6.04 0.64 -13.07
CA PHE A 71 -5.81 -0.79 -13.29
C PHE A 71 -7.02 -1.68 -13.08
N VAL A 72 -7.95 -1.24 -12.22
CA VAL A 72 -9.19 -1.97 -11.95
C VAL A 72 -10.29 -1.52 -12.90
N THR A 73 -10.42 -0.22 -13.13
CA THR A 73 -11.58 0.35 -13.83
C THR A 73 -11.39 0.46 -15.34
N GLY A 74 -10.14 0.46 -15.83
CA GLY A 74 -9.81 0.76 -17.22
C GLY A 74 -10.15 2.20 -17.64
N ASN A 75 -10.33 3.12 -16.68
CA ASN A 75 -10.70 4.51 -16.98
C ASN A 75 -9.51 5.29 -17.56
N ASN A 76 -9.44 5.38 -18.89
CA ASN A 76 -8.36 6.07 -19.60
C ASN A 76 -8.16 7.51 -19.16
N LYS A 77 -9.21 8.21 -18.69
CA LYS A 77 -9.07 9.59 -18.18
C LYS A 77 -8.10 9.69 -16.99
N SER A 78 -8.11 8.71 -16.09
CA SER A 78 -7.19 8.69 -14.94
C SER A 78 -5.74 8.54 -15.41
N TYR A 79 -5.49 7.70 -16.41
CA TYR A 79 -4.15 7.50 -16.99
C TYR A 79 -3.65 8.73 -17.75
N GLU A 80 -4.51 9.32 -18.60
CA GLU A 80 -4.20 10.55 -19.34
C GLU A 80 -3.85 11.70 -18.39
N LEU A 81 -4.65 11.88 -17.33
CA LEU A 81 -4.43 12.90 -16.32
C LEU A 81 -3.12 12.68 -15.54
N VAL A 82 -2.80 11.44 -15.16
CA VAL A 82 -1.51 11.13 -14.50
C VAL A 82 -0.34 11.52 -15.39
N ASN A 83 -0.38 11.17 -16.69
CA ASN A 83 0.68 11.54 -17.62
C ASN A 83 0.83 13.06 -17.77
N GLU A 84 -0.30 13.77 -17.87
CA GLU A 84 -0.30 15.24 -17.91
C GLU A 84 0.33 15.83 -16.64
N LEU A 85 -0.10 15.37 -15.46
CA LEU A 85 0.36 15.91 -14.19
C LEU A 85 1.86 15.65 -13.96
N LEU A 86 2.35 14.45 -14.28
CA LEU A 86 3.78 14.10 -14.16
C LEU A 86 4.66 14.94 -15.10
N SER A 87 4.11 15.43 -16.22
CA SER A 87 4.82 16.37 -17.10
C SER A 87 4.89 17.80 -16.55
N LYS A 88 3.94 18.17 -15.67
CA LYS A 88 3.76 19.55 -15.17
C LYS A 88 4.41 19.81 -13.83
N ARG A 89 4.52 18.80 -12.95
CA ARG A 89 5.11 18.94 -11.61
C ARG A 89 5.99 17.75 -11.29
N LYS A 90 7.20 18.03 -10.82
CA LYS A 90 8.12 17.04 -10.25
C LYS A 90 8.14 17.21 -8.73
N THR A 91 8.10 16.09 -8.01
CA THR A 91 8.23 16.05 -6.55
C THR A 91 9.47 15.25 -6.15
N LEU A 92 10.06 15.58 -5.00
CA LEU A 92 11.21 14.84 -4.46
C LEU A 92 10.84 13.37 -4.15
N HIS A 93 9.63 13.15 -3.63
CA HIS A 93 9.09 11.84 -3.27
C HIS A 93 8.37 11.14 -4.46
N SER A 94 8.97 11.21 -5.65
CA SER A 94 8.36 10.65 -6.88
C SER A 94 8.88 9.24 -7.26
N SER A 95 9.78 8.68 -6.46
CA SER A 95 10.52 7.45 -6.77
C SER A 95 9.60 6.25 -7.07
N LEU A 96 8.52 6.07 -6.30
CA LEU A 96 7.58 4.97 -6.53
C LEU A 96 6.95 5.02 -7.92
N PHE A 97 6.55 6.22 -8.37
CA PHE A 97 5.91 6.41 -9.67
C PHE A 97 6.90 6.23 -10.80
N GLN A 98 8.13 6.73 -10.64
CA GLN A 98 9.20 6.50 -11.61
C GLN A 98 9.46 4.99 -11.78
N LEU A 99 9.52 4.22 -10.68
CA LEU A 99 9.66 2.77 -10.76
C LEU A 99 8.45 2.07 -11.40
N LYS A 100 7.23 2.59 -11.23
CA LYS A 100 6.07 2.10 -11.98
C LYS A 100 6.19 2.40 -13.48
N VAL A 101 6.72 3.56 -13.88
CA VAL A 101 6.99 3.89 -15.30
C VAL A 101 8.07 2.96 -15.86
N TYR A 102 9.08 2.60 -15.06
CA TYR A 102 10.05 1.58 -15.44
C TYR A 102 9.37 0.24 -15.74
N ASP A 103 8.34 -0.18 -15.00
CA ASP A 103 7.66 -1.44 -15.30
C ASP A 103 7.07 -1.48 -16.71
N ILE A 104 6.67 -0.33 -17.24
CA ILE A 104 6.10 -0.16 -18.59
C ILE A 104 7.20 -0.09 -19.65
N THR A 105 8.16 0.81 -19.43
CA THR A 105 9.15 1.22 -20.45
C THR A 105 10.38 0.32 -20.47
N LYS A 106 10.67 -0.31 -19.33
CA LYS A 106 11.93 -1.01 -19.04
C LYS A 106 13.17 -0.13 -19.27
N ASP A 107 13.02 1.19 -19.20
CA ASP A 107 14.12 2.14 -19.35
C ASP A 107 15.03 2.13 -18.11
N LYS A 108 16.22 1.53 -18.26
CA LYS A 108 17.19 1.38 -17.17
C LYS A 108 17.71 2.73 -16.63
N SER A 109 17.64 3.82 -17.39
CA SER A 109 18.05 5.15 -16.90
C SER A 109 17.21 5.61 -15.70
N ILE A 110 15.95 5.16 -15.62
CA ILE A 110 15.06 5.40 -14.49
C ILE A 110 15.62 4.79 -13.22
N LEU A 111 16.18 3.57 -13.28
CA LEU A 111 16.72 2.90 -12.09
C LEU A 111 17.91 3.67 -11.50
N THR A 112 18.79 4.17 -12.37
CA THR A 112 19.92 5.02 -11.95
C THR A 112 19.42 6.32 -11.33
N SER A 113 18.50 7.02 -12.00
CA SER A 113 17.90 8.27 -11.49
C SER A 113 17.22 8.09 -10.14
N VAL A 114 16.43 7.02 -9.97
CA VAL A 114 15.74 6.72 -8.71
C VAL A 114 16.77 6.42 -7.63
N SER A 115 17.75 5.55 -7.90
CA SER A 115 18.80 5.20 -6.94
C SER A 115 19.60 6.43 -6.49
N ASP A 116 19.96 7.32 -7.42
CA ASP A 116 20.72 8.54 -7.11
C ASP A 116 19.94 9.56 -6.28
N THR A 117 18.61 9.48 -6.28
CA THR A 117 17.71 10.41 -5.59
C THR A 117 17.26 9.86 -4.25
N ILE A 118 16.68 8.64 -4.24
CA ILE A 118 15.96 8.10 -3.09
C ILE A 118 16.85 7.92 -1.86
N PHE A 119 18.12 7.57 -2.05
CA PHE A 119 19.06 7.38 -0.94
C PHE A 119 19.66 8.68 -0.38
N LYS A 120 19.33 9.84 -0.98
CA LYS A 120 19.78 11.18 -0.56
C LYS A 120 18.64 12.01 0.04
N LEU A 121 17.46 11.43 0.23
CA LEU A 121 16.35 12.13 0.87
C LEU A 121 16.67 12.41 2.35
N ASP A 122 16.38 13.63 2.79
CA ASP A 122 16.50 14.04 4.19
C ASP A 122 15.35 13.48 5.05
N GLU A 123 14.18 13.32 4.46
CA GLU A 123 12.98 12.74 5.06
C GLU A 123 12.39 11.69 4.11
N TYR A 124 11.85 10.60 4.65
CA TYR A 124 11.17 9.56 3.88
C TYR A 124 9.68 9.59 4.17
N TRP A 125 8.86 9.32 3.15
CA TRP A 125 7.42 9.03 3.27
C TRP A 125 7.13 7.54 3.04
N GLY A 126 5.90 7.12 3.30
CA GLY A 126 5.53 5.70 3.20
C GLY A 126 5.75 5.15 1.79
N GLU A 127 5.44 5.93 0.75
CA GLU A 127 5.69 5.58 -0.65
C GLU A 127 7.17 5.45 -0.99
N ASP A 128 8.07 6.19 -0.34
CA ASP A 128 9.51 6.07 -0.57
C ASP A 128 10.03 4.76 -0.01
N LEU A 129 9.53 4.33 1.15
CA LEU A 129 9.89 3.03 1.72
C LEU A 129 9.43 1.87 0.82
N LEU A 130 8.24 2.00 0.20
CA LEU A 130 7.77 1.07 -0.82
C LEU A 130 8.64 1.12 -2.08
N ALA A 131 9.07 2.31 -2.51
CA ALA A 131 9.96 2.49 -3.65
C ALA A 131 11.34 1.86 -3.39
N LEU A 132 11.90 1.98 -2.19
CA LEU A 132 13.14 1.31 -1.79
C LEU A 132 13.04 -0.22 -1.91
N ALA A 133 11.93 -0.80 -1.45
CA ALA A 133 11.68 -2.23 -1.56
C ALA A 133 11.53 -2.67 -3.03
N LYS A 134 10.80 -1.90 -3.85
CA LYS A 134 10.64 -2.16 -5.28
C LYS A 134 11.95 -2.03 -6.05
N LEU A 135 12.74 -0.98 -5.79
CA LEU A 135 14.06 -0.80 -6.38
C LEU A 135 14.98 -1.98 -6.02
N SER A 136 14.97 -2.38 -4.74
CA SER A 136 15.69 -3.56 -4.27
C SER A 136 15.28 -4.79 -5.05
N TYR A 137 13.98 -5.05 -5.21
CA TYR A 137 13.44 -6.19 -5.97
C TYR A 137 13.87 -6.20 -7.45
N ILE A 138 13.78 -5.05 -8.13
CA ILE A 138 14.09 -4.94 -9.55
C ILE A 138 15.58 -5.11 -9.82
N THR A 139 16.43 -4.45 -9.01
CA THR A 139 17.88 -4.39 -9.27
C THR A 139 18.61 -5.64 -8.79
N GLN A 140 18.09 -6.32 -7.76
CA GLN A 140 18.75 -7.43 -7.07
C GLN A 140 20.18 -7.10 -6.57
N ASP A 141 20.51 -5.81 -6.45
CA ASP A 141 21.80 -5.37 -5.93
C ASP A 141 21.80 -5.47 -4.40
N LEU A 142 22.66 -6.33 -3.87
CA LEU A 142 22.80 -6.57 -2.43
C LEU A 142 23.13 -5.30 -1.63
N LYS A 143 23.82 -4.31 -2.22
CA LYS A 143 24.09 -3.03 -1.56
C LYS A 143 22.81 -2.20 -1.42
N ILE A 144 21.98 -2.16 -2.46
CA ILE A 144 20.67 -1.50 -2.45
C ILE A 144 19.74 -2.20 -1.45
N VAL A 145 19.70 -3.55 -1.46
CA VAL A 145 18.92 -4.36 -0.51
C VAL A 145 19.32 -4.03 0.93
N LYS A 146 20.62 -4.05 1.24
CA LYS A 146 21.12 -3.76 2.58
C LYS A 146 20.76 -2.34 3.02
N ARG A 147 21.04 -1.34 2.19
CA ARG A 147 20.77 0.08 2.50
C ARG A 147 19.27 0.34 2.71
N SER A 148 18.43 -0.24 1.85
CA SER A 148 16.97 -0.12 1.95
C SER A 148 16.43 -0.74 3.24
N THR A 149 16.97 -1.91 3.62
CA THR A 149 16.64 -2.59 4.87
C THR A 149 17.01 -1.74 6.08
N GLU A 150 18.23 -1.18 6.12
CA GLU A 150 18.69 -0.31 7.20
C GLU A 150 17.78 0.91 7.36
N ILE A 151 17.40 1.58 6.25
CA ILE A 151 16.49 2.74 6.30
C ILE A 151 15.13 2.34 6.89
N MET A 152 14.50 1.27 6.40
CA MET A 152 13.19 0.85 6.87
C MET A 152 13.20 0.40 8.34
N LEU A 153 14.25 -0.29 8.78
CA LEU A 153 14.43 -0.65 10.20
C LEU A 153 14.60 0.59 11.06
N ASN A 154 15.43 1.56 10.63
CA ASN A 154 15.61 2.82 11.34
C ASN A 154 14.28 3.57 11.52
N LYS A 155 13.38 3.53 10.53
CA LYS A 155 12.04 4.14 10.66
C LYS A 155 11.16 3.47 11.70
N LEU A 156 11.19 2.14 11.80
CA LEU A 156 10.50 1.43 12.88
C LEU A 156 11.11 1.74 14.25
N GLU A 157 12.44 1.82 14.33
CA GLU A 157 13.17 2.15 15.56
C GLU A 157 12.97 3.62 15.98
N GLU A 158 12.78 4.54 15.04
CA GLU A 158 12.37 5.93 15.31
C GLU A 158 10.98 5.98 15.95
N ILE A 159 9.99 5.29 15.38
CA ILE A 159 8.62 5.20 15.94
C ILE A 159 8.66 4.64 17.36
N GLU A 160 9.49 3.63 17.60
CA GLU A 160 9.65 3.08 18.95
C GLU A 160 10.33 4.05 19.92
N ARG A 161 11.42 4.71 19.53
CA ARG A 161 12.14 5.66 20.39
C ARG A 161 11.28 6.85 20.80
N GLN A 162 10.36 7.28 19.95
CA GLN A 162 9.41 8.34 20.31
C GLN A 162 8.26 7.85 21.19
N GLY A 163 8.18 6.57 21.56
CA GLY A 163 7.15 6.01 22.42
C GLY A 163 5.98 5.35 21.69
N GLY A 164 6.16 4.94 20.43
CA GLY A 164 5.17 4.25 19.61
C GLY A 164 4.47 5.14 18.58
N ILE A 165 3.35 4.62 18.04
CA ILE A 165 2.51 5.34 17.09
C ILE A 165 1.86 6.54 17.79
N LYS A 166 2.05 7.73 17.25
CA LYS A 166 1.49 8.99 17.77
C LYS A 166 0.67 9.76 16.72
N SER A 167 0.78 9.38 15.46
CA SER A 167 0.16 10.07 14.34
C SER A 167 -0.15 9.14 13.17
N GLU A 168 -0.97 9.61 12.23
CA GLU A 168 -1.23 8.92 10.95
C GLU A 168 0.04 8.78 10.10
N ILE A 169 1.00 9.70 10.25
CA ILE A 169 2.29 9.63 9.57
C ILE A 169 3.09 8.44 10.10
N ASP A 170 3.08 8.20 11.41
CA ASP A 170 3.76 7.02 11.99
C ASP A 170 3.13 5.73 11.48
N VAL A 171 1.80 5.69 11.33
CA VAL A 171 1.10 4.56 10.72
C VAL A 171 1.59 4.37 9.30
N GLU A 172 1.55 5.40 8.46
CA GLU A 172 1.97 5.33 7.06
C GLU A 172 3.42 4.86 6.91
N MET A 173 4.34 5.44 7.70
CA MET A 173 5.77 5.10 7.70
C MET A 173 6.02 3.69 8.19
N GLY A 174 5.48 3.31 9.34
CA GLY A 174 5.69 1.98 9.89
C GLY A 174 5.07 0.88 9.02
N MET A 175 3.95 1.17 8.38
CA MET A 175 3.31 0.26 7.45
C MET A 175 4.07 0.12 6.12
N GLY A 176 4.56 1.22 5.56
CA GLY A 176 5.47 1.20 4.40
C GLY A 176 6.75 0.41 4.69
N ALA A 177 7.35 0.61 5.86
CA ALA A 177 8.53 -0.12 6.33
C ALA A 177 8.25 -1.62 6.48
N LEU A 178 7.19 -2.02 7.19
CA LEU A 178 6.86 -3.42 7.42
C LEU A 178 6.59 -4.17 6.12
N LYS A 179 5.86 -3.56 5.18
CA LYS A 179 5.63 -4.13 3.85
C LYS A 179 6.92 -4.29 3.07
N GLY A 180 7.74 -3.23 3.03
CA GLY A 180 8.99 -3.24 2.28
C GLY A 180 9.99 -4.26 2.83
N LEU A 181 10.15 -4.34 4.15
CA LEU A 181 10.98 -5.35 4.82
C LEU A 181 10.46 -6.77 4.56
N SER A 182 9.14 -6.98 4.59
CA SER A 182 8.55 -8.28 4.27
C SER A 182 8.82 -8.69 2.82
N LEU A 183 8.69 -7.77 1.86
CA LEU A 183 9.04 -8.01 0.46
C LEU A 183 10.53 -8.38 0.30
N ILE A 184 11.43 -7.64 0.96
CA ILE A 184 12.86 -7.92 0.91
C ILE A 184 13.17 -9.30 1.50
N ASN A 185 12.65 -9.60 2.69
CA ASN A 185 12.89 -10.87 3.38
C ASN A 185 12.44 -12.08 2.55
N ILE A 186 11.30 -11.98 1.86
CA ILE A 186 10.78 -13.09 1.05
C ILE A 186 11.62 -13.34 -0.20
N ASN A 187 12.18 -12.29 -0.80
CA ASN A 187 12.90 -12.41 -2.08
C ASN A 187 14.40 -12.65 -1.93
N TYR A 188 15.03 -12.15 -0.87
CA TYR A 188 16.50 -12.11 -0.80
C TYR A 188 17.12 -13.11 0.15
N SER A 189 16.43 -13.49 1.22
CA SER A 189 16.76 -14.59 2.14
C SER A 189 15.90 -14.42 3.38
N LYS A 190 15.44 -15.52 3.97
CA LYS A 190 14.76 -15.57 5.27
C LYS A 190 15.72 -15.16 6.40
N TYR A 191 16.24 -13.94 6.40
CA TYR A 191 17.10 -13.43 7.45
C TYR A 191 16.33 -13.51 8.76
N PRO A 192 16.68 -14.45 9.67
CA PRO A 192 15.86 -14.71 10.85
C PRO A 192 15.70 -13.45 11.69
N ASP A 193 16.76 -12.66 11.82
CA ASP A 193 16.76 -11.40 12.57
C ASP A 193 15.81 -10.34 11.98
N ILE A 194 15.71 -10.24 10.65
CA ILE A 194 14.75 -9.32 10.01
C ILE A 194 13.33 -9.81 10.25
N LEU A 195 13.10 -11.12 10.14
CA LEU A 195 11.79 -11.70 10.41
C LEU A 195 11.34 -11.48 11.86
N GLU A 196 12.26 -11.63 12.81
CA GLU A 196 12.02 -11.34 14.23
C GLU A 196 11.69 -9.87 14.46
N LYS A 197 12.42 -8.94 13.81
CA LYS A 197 12.11 -7.51 13.86
C LYS A 197 10.75 -7.18 13.25
N ILE A 198 10.41 -7.75 12.09
CA ILE A 198 9.08 -7.59 11.47
C ILE A 198 7.99 -8.02 12.46
N LYS A 199 8.10 -9.23 13.03
CA LYS A 199 7.14 -9.76 14.01
C LYS A 199 7.05 -8.86 15.24
N TYR A 200 8.18 -8.44 15.78
CA TYR A 200 8.24 -7.57 16.96
C TYR A 200 7.46 -6.27 16.79
N TYR A 201 7.78 -5.49 15.75
CA TYR A 201 7.14 -4.20 15.50
C TYR A 201 5.67 -4.38 15.18
N ASP A 202 5.35 -5.44 14.46
CA ASP A 202 3.97 -5.76 14.14
C ASP A 202 3.14 -6.07 15.37
N ASP A 203 3.54 -7.08 16.15
CA ASP A 203 2.81 -7.55 17.32
C ASP A 203 2.62 -6.43 18.36
N LYS A 204 3.62 -5.55 18.49
CA LYS A 204 3.61 -4.48 19.47
C LYS A 204 2.73 -3.28 19.06
N TYR A 205 2.76 -2.87 17.80
CA TYR A 205 2.17 -1.59 17.39
C TYR A 205 1.00 -1.71 16.42
N PHE A 206 1.05 -2.66 15.48
CA PHE A 206 0.10 -2.70 14.38
C PHE A 206 -0.95 -3.78 14.56
N VAL A 207 -0.58 -4.98 15.00
CA VAL A 207 -1.52 -6.08 15.29
C VAL A 207 -2.69 -5.64 16.16
N PRO A 208 -2.51 -4.88 17.26
CA PRO A 208 -3.64 -4.38 18.05
C PRO A 208 -4.65 -3.58 17.23
N MET A 209 -4.20 -2.85 16.20
CA MET A 209 -5.03 -2.02 15.32
C MET A 209 -5.81 -2.84 14.27
N PHE A 210 -5.44 -4.12 14.04
CA PHE A 210 -6.19 -5.06 13.21
C PHE A 210 -7.22 -5.87 13.99
N GLU A 211 -7.20 -5.79 15.32
CA GLU A 211 -8.18 -6.45 16.17
C GLU A 211 -9.52 -5.73 16.13
N PHE A 212 -10.60 -6.48 16.35
CA PHE A 212 -11.96 -5.96 16.41
C PHE A 212 -12.48 -6.11 17.83
N ILE A 213 -12.98 -5.02 18.40
CA ILE A 213 -13.70 -5.01 19.68
C ILE A 213 -15.19 -4.86 19.35
N GLY A 214 -15.92 -5.97 19.43
CA GLY A 214 -17.27 -6.06 18.86
C GLY A 214 -17.20 -5.93 17.33
N ASN A 215 -17.93 -4.97 16.76
CA ASN A 215 -18.01 -4.73 15.30
C ASN A 215 -17.14 -3.55 14.83
N LYS A 216 -16.22 -3.06 15.65
CA LYS A 216 -15.36 -1.91 15.31
C LYS A 216 -13.87 -2.30 15.36
N PRO A 217 -13.06 -1.82 14.40
CA PRO A 217 -11.61 -1.89 14.48
C PRO A 217 -11.09 -1.20 15.74
N ASN A 218 -10.06 -1.77 16.36
CA ASN A 218 -9.40 -1.25 17.54
C ASN A 218 -8.36 -0.17 17.17
N ILE A 219 -8.83 0.88 16.49
CA ILE A 219 -8.00 2.05 16.17
C ILE A 219 -8.06 3.04 17.34
N PRO A 220 -6.91 3.56 17.82
CA PRO A 220 -6.90 4.60 18.83
C PRO A 220 -7.79 5.79 18.46
N GLU A 221 -8.57 6.30 19.42
CA GLU A 221 -9.60 7.32 19.18
C GLU A 221 -9.05 8.65 18.62
N TYR A 222 -7.77 8.94 18.86
CA TYR A 222 -7.11 10.16 18.38
C TYR A 222 -6.65 10.06 16.91
N LEU A 223 -6.75 8.89 16.29
CA LEU A 223 -6.43 8.69 14.87
C LEU A 223 -7.71 8.66 14.03
N ASP A 224 -7.66 9.22 12.82
CA ASP A 224 -8.79 9.13 11.90
C ASP A 224 -8.91 7.70 11.36
N SER A 225 -9.84 6.94 11.95
CA SER A 225 -10.12 5.56 11.56
C SER A 225 -10.39 5.40 10.05
N LEU A 226 -11.01 6.38 9.39
CA LEU A 226 -11.35 6.29 7.96
C LEU A 226 -10.16 6.50 7.04
N GLN A 227 -9.08 7.06 7.56
CA GLN A 227 -7.81 7.17 6.86
C GLN A 227 -6.87 6.02 7.25
N VAL A 228 -6.81 5.68 8.53
CA VAL A 228 -5.91 4.63 9.06
C VAL A 228 -6.31 3.25 8.57
N ILE A 229 -7.59 2.90 8.54
CA ILE A 229 -8.04 1.57 8.09
C ILE A 229 -7.57 1.26 6.64
N PRO A 230 -7.79 2.12 5.63
CA PRO A 230 -7.29 1.85 4.29
C PRO A 230 -5.74 1.89 4.19
N MET A 231 -5.04 2.73 4.98
CA MET A 231 -3.57 2.68 5.08
C MET A 231 -3.07 1.33 5.58
N LEU A 232 -3.66 0.86 6.68
CA LEU A 232 -3.40 -0.44 7.28
C LEU A 232 -3.64 -1.54 6.26
N ALA A 233 -4.83 -1.60 5.68
CA ALA A 233 -5.20 -2.67 4.77
C ALA A 233 -4.29 -2.73 3.52
N SER A 234 -4.02 -1.59 2.88
CA SER A 234 -3.19 -1.51 1.66
C SER A 234 -1.71 -1.85 1.89
N SER A 235 -1.22 -1.65 3.10
CA SER A 235 0.19 -1.85 3.45
C SER A 235 0.45 -3.16 4.20
N LYS A 236 -0.58 -3.76 4.82
CA LYS A 236 -0.51 -5.10 5.46
C LYS A 236 -1.01 -6.25 4.61
N GLU A 237 -1.18 -6.00 3.31
CA GLU A 237 -1.45 -7.04 2.31
C GLU A 237 -0.61 -8.31 2.51
N PHE A 238 -1.01 -9.37 1.82
CA PHE A 238 -0.53 -10.75 1.95
C PHE A 238 0.99 -10.95 2.01
N THR A 239 1.79 -9.95 1.64
CA THR A 239 3.24 -9.89 1.86
C THR A 239 3.62 -10.16 3.31
N VAL A 240 3.02 -9.48 4.29
CA VAL A 240 3.47 -9.66 5.68
C VAL A 240 3.10 -11.05 6.18
N PHE A 241 1.87 -11.51 5.87
CA PHE A 241 1.47 -12.90 6.16
C PHE A 241 2.41 -13.91 5.49
N ALA A 242 2.82 -13.69 4.25
CA ALA A 242 3.73 -14.62 3.60
C ALA A 242 5.13 -14.66 4.22
N ALA A 243 5.61 -13.53 4.75
CA ALA A 243 6.87 -13.45 5.47
C ALA A 243 6.79 -14.18 6.82
N THR A 244 5.70 -13.99 7.57
CA THR A 244 5.59 -14.46 8.97
C THR A 244 4.86 -15.78 9.14
N LYS A 245 4.01 -16.14 8.18
CA LYS A 245 3.02 -17.22 8.22
C LYS A 245 1.97 -17.11 9.34
N ASP A 246 1.73 -15.90 9.86
CA ASP A 246 0.66 -15.66 10.85
C ASP A 246 -0.70 -15.36 10.19
N ILE A 247 -1.63 -16.30 10.34
CA ILE A 247 -2.98 -16.23 9.78
C ILE A 247 -3.81 -15.06 10.32
N LYS A 248 -3.47 -14.52 11.50
CA LYS A 248 -4.14 -13.36 12.07
C LYS A 248 -4.04 -12.15 11.14
N TYR A 249 -2.92 -12.00 10.42
CA TYR A 249 -2.68 -10.86 9.52
C TYR A 249 -3.57 -10.91 8.28
N LEU A 250 -3.74 -12.12 7.72
CA LEU A 250 -4.66 -12.36 6.62
C LEU A 250 -6.08 -11.95 7.02
N LYS A 251 -6.55 -12.48 8.15
CA LYS A 251 -7.91 -12.25 8.67
C LYS A 251 -8.16 -10.78 9.01
N GLY A 252 -7.23 -10.15 9.73
CA GLY A 252 -7.33 -8.75 10.12
C GLY A 252 -7.41 -7.82 8.91
N THR A 253 -6.54 -8.03 7.93
CA THR A 253 -6.50 -7.22 6.69
C THR A 253 -7.80 -7.33 5.91
N ILE A 254 -8.33 -8.55 5.68
CA ILE A 254 -9.60 -8.79 4.98
C ILE A 254 -10.78 -8.15 5.73
N LYS A 255 -10.82 -8.26 7.07
CA LYS A 255 -11.86 -7.64 7.89
C LYS A 255 -11.84 -6.12 7.85
N LEU A 256 -10.65 -5.50 7.90
CA LEU A 256 -10.50 -4.06 7.75
C LEU A 256 -11.02 -3.58 6.39
N TYR A 257 -10.71 -4.31 5.31
CA TYR A 257 -11.27 -4.02 3.99
C TYR A 257 -12.80 -4.10 3.98
N LYS A 258 -13.37 -5.17 4.55
CA LYS A 258 -14.82 -5.35 4.62
C LYS A 258 -15.49 -4.22 5.41
N TYR A 259 -14.95 -3.88 6.57
CA TYR A 259 -15.43 -2.77 7.39
C TYR A 259 -15.42 -1.45 6.63
N TYR A 260 -14.32 -1.14 5.93
CA TYR A 260 -14.19 0.08 5.16
C TYR A 260 -15.18 0.15 3.98
N GLN A 261 -15.37 -0.98 3.27
CA GLN A 261 -16.36 -1.11 2.22
C GLN A 261 -17.78 -0.81 2.74
N GLU A 262 -18.19 -1.43 3.85
CA GLU A 262 -19.51 -1.24 4.46
C GLU A 262 -19.71 0.19 4.96
N TYR A 263 -18.66 0.78 5.54
CA TYR A 263 -18.70 2.16 5.99
C TYR A 263 -18.99 3.12 4.84
N LEU A 264 -18.23 3.02 3.74
CA LEU A 264 -18.43 3.89 2.57
C LEU A 264 -19.81 3.73 1.94
N ASN A 265 -20.35 2.50 1.91
CA ASN A 265 -21.70 2.25 1.42
C ASN A 265 -22.79 2.86 2.30
N THR A 266 -22.57 2.92 3.61
CA THR A 266 -23.58 3.40 4.57
C THR A 266 -23.57 4.92 4.71
N ILE A 267 -22.37 5.51 4.87
CA ILE A 267 -22.22 6.93 5.20
C ILE A 267 -22.18 7.80 3.94
N GLY A 268 -21.68 7.23 2.84
CA GLY A 268 -21.54 7.88 1.54
C GLY A 268 -20.21 8.62 1.37
N ILE A 269 -19.68 8.56 0.14
CA ILE A 269 -18.38 9.15 -0.25
C ILE A 269 -18.37 10.68 -0.13
N THR A 270 -19.50 11.35 -0.23
CA THR A 270 -19.56 12.82 -0.18
C THR A 270 -19.19 13.41 1.18
N LYS A 271 -19.17 12.59 2.24
CA LYS A 271 -18.83 13.01 3.60
C LYS A 271 -17.36 12.77 3.97
N THR A 272 -16.56 12.19 3.07
CA THR A 272 -15.15 11.90 3.34
C THR A 272 -14.24 13.03 2.87
N SER A 273 -13.13 13.23 3.59
CA SER A 273 -12.07 14.17 3.20
C SER A 273 -11.35 13.68 1.94
N LEU A 274 -10.64 14.57 1.25
CA LEU A 274 -9.83 14.17 0.08
C LEU A 274 -8.88 13.03 0.45
N ARG A 275 -8.12 13.16 1.54
CA ARG A 275 -7.13 12.17 1.96
C ARG A 275 -7.74 10.80 2.27
N GLN A 276 -8.92 10.77 2.91
CA GLN A 276 -9.69 9.53 3.09
C GLN A 276 -10.11 8.91 1.75
N LYS A 277 -10.54 9.71 0.77
CA LYS A 277 -10.88 9.22 -0.58
C LYS A 277 -9.66 8.63 -1.30
N LEU A 278 -8.49 9.29 -1.21
CA LEU A 278 -7.26 8.85 -1.87
C LEU A 278 -6.79 7.50 -1.31
N TRP A 279 -6.70 7.37 0.02
CA TRP A 279 -6.34 6.10 0.66
C TRP A 279 -7.38 5.02 0.40
N GLY A 280 -8.67 5.37 0.45
CA GLY A 280 -9.76 4.47 0.10
C GLY A 280 -9.62 3.91 -1.31
N LEU A 281 -9.35 4.77 -2.30
CA LEU A 281 -9.10 4.35 -3.68
C LEU A 281 -7.92 3.39 -3.81
N ILE A 282 -6.80 3.68 -3.16
CA ILE A 282 -5.62 2.81 -3.17
C ILE A 282 -5.98 1.44 -2.58
N ALA A 283 -6.54 1.43 -1.37
CA ALA A 283 -6.89 0.20 -0.66
C ALA A 283 -7.91 -0.66 -1.43
N LEU A 284 -9.02 -0.07 -1.87
CA LEU A 284 -10.07 -0.78 -2.60
C LEU A 284 -9.58 -1.28 -3.97
N SER A 285 -8.80 -0.48 -4.69
CA SER A 285 -8.29 -0.90 -5.99
C SER A 285 -7.35 -2.09 -5.87
N ARG A 286 -6.47 -2.09 -4.86
CA ARG A 286 -5.52 -3.19 -4.69
C ARG A 286 -6.21 -4.50 -4.29
N ILE A 287 -7.21 -4.46 -3.41
CA ILE A 287 -7.94 -5.69 -3.03
C ILE A 287 -8.78 -6.25 -4.19
N VAL A 288 -9.43 -5.38 -5.00
CA VAL A 288 -10.16 -5.83 -6.19
C VAL A 288 -9.21 -6.38 -7.24
N TYR A 289 -8.14 -5.65 -7.56
CA TYR A 289 -7.13 -6.12 -8.49
C TYR A 289 -6.58 -7.48 -8.06
N PHE A 290 -6.32 -7.65 -6.76
CA PHE A 290 -5.90 -8.92 -6.21
C PHE A 290 -6.94 -10.03 -6.37
N ILE A 291 -8.22 -9.78 -6.05
CA ILE A 291 -9.31 -10.76 -6.20
C ILE A 291 -9.48 -11.19 -7.67
N GLU A 292 -9.61 -10.21 -8.56
CA GLU A 292 -10.02 -10.39 -9.95
C GLU A 292 -8.85 -10.84 -10.84
N LYS A 293 -7.68 -10.18 -10.74
CA LYS A 293 -6.51 -10.55 -11.56
C LYS A 293 -5.71 -11.69 -10.97
N GLY A 294 -5.67 -11.80 -9.65
CA GLY A 294 -5.08 -12.96 -8.96
C GLY A 294 -5.89 -14.24 -9.15
N LYS A 295 -7.08 -14.19 -9.78
CA LYS A 295 -8.00 -15.32 -9.95
C LYS A 295 -8.25 -16.04 -8.62
N ILE A 296 -8.58 -15.25 -7.59
CA ILE A 296 -8.75 -15.77 -6.23
C ILE A 296 -10.13 -16.39 -6.08
N LEU A 297 -11.15 -15.78 -6.68
CA LEU A 297 -12.53 -16.25 -6.62
C LEU A 297 -12.95 -17.09 -7.83
N ASP A 298 -12.10 -17.21 -8.85
CA ASP A 298 -12.27 -18.11 -10.01
C ASP A 298 -12.33 -19.60 -9.61
#